data_AF-B0P7R3-F1
#
_entry.id   AF-B0P7R3-F1
#
_cell.length_a   1.000
_cell.length_b   1.000
_cell.length_c   1.000
_cell.angle_alpha   90.00
_cell.angle_beta   90.00
_cell.angle_gamma   90.00
#
_symmetry.space_group_name_H-M   'P 1'
#
loop_
_entity.id
_entity.type
_entity.pdbx_description
1 polymer ?
#
loop_
_entity_poly.entity_id
_entity_poly.type
_entity_poly.pdbx_seq_one_letter_code
_entity_poly.pdbx_strand_id
1 'polypeptide(L)' 'MLCWFLWGSEAASSKPYFKAERLFECRHSMMCPEKYPDDFFNCSCFLETMDEINWMG' A
#
# COMPACT_ATOMS: atom_id res chain seq x y z
N MET A 1 8.97 13.99 -4.21
CA MET A 1 8.16 12.98 -4.92
C MET A 1 7.07 12.51 -3.96
N LEU A 2 5.81 12.37 -4.40
CA LEU A 2 4.70 11.95 -3.55
C LEU A 2 4.42 10.46 -3.77
N CYS A 3 4.46 9.69 -2.68
CA CYS A 3 4.13 8.26 -2.65
C CYS A 3 2.76 8.07 -2.03
N TRP A 4 1.89 7.28 -2.68
CA TRP A 4 0.54 7.02 -2.20
C TRP A 4 0.36 5.54 -1.84
N PHE A 5 -0.24 5.28 -0.69
CA PHE A 5 -0.56 3.94 -0.20
C PHE A 5 -2.08 3.82 -0.11
N LEU A 6 -2.67 3.00 -0.98
CA LEU A 6 -4.11 2.81 -1.09
C LEU A 6 -4.47 1.42 -0.56
N TRP A 7 -4.81 1.36 0.72
CA TRP A 7 -5.11 0.11 1.42
C TRP A 7 -6.62 -0.11 1.55
N GLY A 8 -7.12 -1.16 0.90
CA GLY A 8 -8.55 -1.48 0.84
C GLY A 8 -9.25 -0.97 -0.41
N SER A 9 -10.41 -1.57 -0.71
CA SER A 9 -11.16 -1.30 -1.94
C SER A 9 -11.65 0.14 -2.05
N GLU A 10 -12.03 0.76 -0.94
CA GLU A 10 -12.46 2.16 -0.91
C GLU A 10 -11.30 3.10 -1.26
N ALA A 11 -10.12 2.91 -0.66
CA ALA A 11 -8.93 3.69 -0.98
C ALA A 11 -8.49 3.47 -2.44
N ALA A 12 -8.48 2.22 -2.91
CA ALA A 12 -8.14 1.87 -4.28
C ALA A 12 -9.09 2.52 -5.31
N SER A 13 -10.38 2.69 -4.98
CA SER A 13 -11.34 3.37 -5.85
C SER A 13 -10.99 4.83 -6.11
N SER A 14 -10.19 5.45 -5.23
CA SER A 14 -9.74 6.83 -5.37
C SER A 14 -8.53 6.99 -6.31
N LYS A 15 -7.92 5.88 -6.77
CA LYS A 15 -6.78 5.88 -7.70
C LYS A 15 -6.90 6.84 -8.89
N PRO A 16 -8.06 6.94 -9.59
CA PRO A 16 -8.19 7.83 -10.75
C PRO A 16 -7.98 9.32 -10.43
N TYR A 17 -8.10 9.72 -9.16
CA TYR A 17 -7.95 11.11 -8.73
C TYR A 17 -6.49 11.49 -8.42
N PHE A 18 -5.59 10.51 -8.31
CA PHE A 18 -4.19 10.75 -7.97
C PHE A 18 -3.31 10.71 -9.23
N LYS A 19 -2.53 11.78 -9.45
CA LYS A 19 -1.37 11.73 -10.33
C LYS A 19 -0.15 11.44 -9.47
N ALA A 20 0.17 10.16 -9.30
CA ALA A 20 1.28 9.68 -8.49
C ALA A 20 2.33 8.97 -9.36
N GLU A 21 3.61 9.25 -9.10
CA GLU A 21 4.71 8.48 -9.70
C GLU A 21 4.91 7.13 -9.01
N ARG A 22 4.57 7.04 -7.71
CA ARG A 22 4.60 5.80 -6.93
C ARG A 22 3.28 5.62 -6.19
N LEU A 23 2.63 4.49 -6.46
CA LEU A 23 1.35 4.14 -5.90
C LEU A 23 1.35 2.66 -5.56
N PHE A 24 1.03 2.35 -4.30
CA PHE A 24 0.97 1.00 -3.77
C PHE A 24 -0.48 0.67 -3.40
N GLU A 25 -0.96 -0.50 -3.83
CA GLU A 25 -2.31 -0.98 -3.56
C GLU A 25 -2.24 -2.36 -2.90
N CYS A 26 -3.00 -2.55 -1.83
CA CYS A 26 -3.20 -3.86 -1.21
C CYS A 26 -4.51 -3.85 -0.41
N ARG A 27 -4.86 -4.97 0.21
CA ARG A 27 -6.01 -5.05 1.11
C ARG A 27 -5.80 -4.22 2.37
N HIS A 28 -6.93 -3.79 2.95
CA HIS A 28 -6.93 -3.01 4.18
C HIS A 28 -6.29 -3.81 5.32
N SER A 29 -5.52 -3.15 6.19
CA SER A 29 -4.78 -3.79 7.30
C SER A 29 -5.67 -4.57 8.29
N MET A 30 -6.94 -4.17 8.42
CA MET A 30 -7.94 -4.86 9.24
C MET A 30 -8.34 -6.24 8.67
N MET A 31 -8.14 -6.46 7.36
CA MET A 31 -8.40 -7.75 6.72
C MET A 31 -7.13 -8.61 6.85
N CYS A 32 -7.09 -9.49 7.84
CA CYS A 32 -5.97 -10.41 8.04
C CYS A 32 -6.23 -11.76 7.36
N PRO A 33 -5.72 -11.96 6.14
CA PRO A 33 -5.21 -13.27 5.75
C PRO A 33 -3.74 -13.21 5.32
N GLU A 34 -3.02 -14.32 5.47
CA GLU A 34 -1.71 -14.60 4.86
C GLU A 34 -1.89 -15.53 3.66
N LYS A 35 -2.97 -15.35 2.89
CA LYS A 35 -3.42 -16.35 1.92
C LYS A 35 -3.38 -15.84 0.49
N TYR A 36 -3.50 -14.54 0.29
CA TYR A 36 -3.61 -13.91 -1.02
C TYR A 36 -2.41 -12.99 -1.29
N PRO A 37 -1.94 -12.93 -2.54
CA PRO A 37 -0.81 -12.10 -2.92
C PRO A 37 -1.03 -10.59 -2.68
N ASP A 38 -2.28 -10.13 -2.65
CA ASP A 38 -2.68 -8.75 -2.42
C ASP A 38 -2.98 -8.42 -0.95
N ASP A 39 -2.75 -9.37 -0.04
CA ASP A 39 -2.94 -9.15 1.40
C ASP A 39 -1.95 -8.09 1.94
N PHE A 40 -2.33 -7.41 3.02
CA PHE A 40 -1.60 -6.27 3.57
C PHE A 40 -0.12 -6.58 3.87
N PHE A 41 0.17 -7.74 4.48
CA PHE A 41 1.54 -8.15 4.81
C PHE A 41 2.41 -8.48 3.57
N ASN A 42 1.79 -8.80 2.44
CA ASN A 42 2.48 -9.07 1.18
C ASN A 42 2.65 -7.79 0.33
N CYS A 43 2.20 -6.64 0.81
CA CYS A 43 2.36 -5.39 0.09
C CYS A 43 3.85 -5.02 -0.01
N SER A 44 4.35 -4.86 -1.24
CA SER A 44 5.76 -4.54 -1.50
C SER A 44 6.16 -3.15 -0.99
N CYS A 45 5.18 -2.32 -0.60
CA CYS A 45 5.40 -0.94 -0.20
C CYS A 45 6.39 -0.80 0.97
N PHE A 46 6.35 -1.72 1.94
CA PHE A 46 7.25 -1.70 3.09
C PHE A 46 8.70 -1.90 2.67
N LEU A 47 8.96 -2.91 1.84
CA LEU A 47 10.31 -3.22 1.35
C LEU A 47 10.82 -2.11 0.41
N GLU A 48 9.99 -1.66 -0.51
CA GLU A 48 10.37 -0.65 -1.52
C GLU A 48 10.56 0.76 -0.95
N THR A 49 10.06 1.03 0.26
CA THR A 49 10.21 2.35 0.91
C THR A 49 10.96 2.27 2.23
N MET A 50 11.58 1.13 2.56
CA MET A 50 12.30 0.93 3.82
C MET A 50 13.50 1.87 3.98
N ASP A 51 14.13 2.26 2.87
CA ASP A 51 15.26 3.19 2.85
C ASP A 51 14.81 4.67 2.96
N GLU A 52 13.52 4.93 2.76
CA GLU A 52 12.93 6.29 2.73
C GLU A 52 12.09 6.59 3.98
N ILE A 53 11.45 5.57 4.55
CA ILE A 53 10.50 5.68 5.67
C ILE A 53 10.95 4.72 6.77
N ASN A 54 11.14 5.24 7.99
CA ASN A 54 11.34 4.39 9.16
C ASN A 54 10.00 3.75 9.57
N TRP A 55 9.68 2.61 8.98
CA TRP A 55 8.47 1.83 9.30
C TRP A 55 8.47 1.21 10.70
N MET A 56 9.64 1.17 11.37
CA MET A 56 9.78 0.56 12.70
C MET A 56 9.57 1.56 13.85
N GLY A 57 9.47 2.85 13.56
CA GLY A 57 9.40 3.92 14.56
C GLY A 57 10.77 4.45 14.96
#